data_AF-A0A940UXE2-F1
#
_entry.id   AF-A0A940UXE2-F1
#
_cell.length_a   1.000
_cell.length_b   1.000
_cell.length_c   1.000
_cell.angle_alpha   90.00
_cell.angle_beta   90.00
_cell.angle_gamma   90.00
#
_symmetry.space_group_name_H-M   'P 1'
#
loop_
_entity.id
_entity.type
_entity.pdbx_description
1 polymer ?
#
loop_
_entity_poly.entity_id
_entity_poly.type
_entity_poly.pdbx_seq_one_letter_code
_entity_poly.pdbx_strand_id
1 'polypeptide(L)'
;SYVAVILSVIISAAVACIVGIPLLKIFGKDEDINAAKAKVQDMKNASKGITTGAKVNAKDVKTIVFACDAGMGSSAMGATILKKKLTEAGLTSINVIHAPVSSIPADAQVIVTHTSLKERASKSNPNAKLVLITNFMAAPEYDLLVEELKAGK
;
A
#
# COMPACT_ATOMS: atom_id res chain seq x y z
N SER A 1 35.02 -23.86 17.62
CA SER A 1 35.53 -24.25 16.30
C SER A 1 34.61 -23.79 15.19
N TYR A 2 34.92 -22.66 14.54
CA TYR A 2 34.11 -22.09 13.43
C TYR A 2 34.32 -22.80 12.08
N VAL A 3 35.47 -23.46 11.93
CA VAL A 3 35.84 -24.21 10.71
C VAL A 3 34.84 -25.33 10.42
N ALA A 4 34.35 -26.03 11.45
CA ALA A 4 33.35 -27.09 11.30
C ALA A 4 31.98 -26.57 10.83
N VAL A 5 31.61 -25.34 11.24
CA VAL A 5 30.34 -24.70 10.85
C VAL A 5 30.42 -24.19 9.41
N ILE A 6 31.54 -23.61 9.01
CA ILE A 6 31.73 -23.15 7.63
C ILE A 6 31.73 -24.35 6.66
N LEU A 7 32.38 -25.45 7.03
CA LEU A 7 32.38 -26.67 6.22
C LEU A 7 30.99 -27.30 6.10
N SER A 8 30.18 -27.32 7.18
CA SER A 8 28.83 -27.89 7.11
C SER A 8 27.88 -27.06 6.23
N VAL A 9 28.04 -25.74 6.20
CA VAL A 9 27.27 -24.84 5.31
C VAL A 9 27.64 -25.04 3.84
N ILE A 10 28.92 -25.27 3.53
CA ILE A 10 29.35 -25.54 2.15
C ILE A 10 28.81 -26.89 1.67
N ILE A 11 28.83 -27.91 2.54
CA ILE A 11 28.32 -29.25 2.20
C ILE A 11 26.80 -29.22 2.00
N SER A 12 26.05 -28.51 2.85
CA SER A 12 24.59 -28.40 2.69
C SER A 12 24.21 -27.65 1.42
N ALA A 13 24.94 -26.58 1.06
CA ALA A 13 24.76 -25.87 -0.19
C ALA A 13 25.03 -26.75 -1.41
N ALA A 14 26.08 -27.58 -1.38
CA ALA A 14 26.39 -28.51 -2.46
C ALA A 14 25.28 -29.56 -2.65
N VAL A 15 24.77 -30.14 -1.55
CA VAL A 15 23.67 -31.12 -1.59
C VAL A 15 22.39 -30.48 -2.14
N ALA A 16 22.08 -29.24 -1.73
CA ALA A 16 20.92 -28.51 -2.24
C ALA A 16 21.01 -28.25 -3.76
N CYS A 17 22.19 -27.89 -4.27
CA CYS A 17 22.41 -27.72 -5.71
C CYS A 17 22.30 -29.04 -6.48
N ILE A 18 22.77 -30.16 -5.93
CA ILE A 18 22.70 -31.48 -6.57
C ILE A 18 21.25 -31.95 -6.74
N VAL A 19 20.39 -31.70 -5.76
CA VAL A 19 18.96 -32.04 -5.87
C VAL A 19 18.21 -30.98 -6.69
N GLY A 20 18.58 -29.71 -6.56
CA GLY A 20 17.94 -28.59 -7.23
C GLY A 20 18.12 -28.58 -8.75
N ILE A 21 19.33 -28.83 -9.27
CA ILE A 21 19.62 -28.80 -10.72
C ILE A 21 18.76 -29.78 -11.55
N PRO A 22 18.59 -31.06 -11.17
CA PRO A 22 17.72 -31.98 -11.90
C PRO A 22 16.23 -31.63 -11.73
N LEU A 23 15.79 -31.19 -10.55
CA LEU A 23 14.42 -30.69 -10.33
C LEU A 23 14.14 -29.47 -11.22
N LEU A 24 15.07 -28.52 -11.30
CA LEU A 24 14.95 -27.32 -12.13
C LEU A 24 15.01 -27.65 -13.64
N LYS A 25 15.71 -28.70 -14.05
CA LYS A 25 15.74 -29.13 -15.46
C LYS A 25 14.50 -29.89 -15.90
N ILE A 26 13.81 -30.55 -14.97
CA ILE A 26 12.57 -31.31 -15.24
C ILE A 26 11.34 -30.39 -15.14
N PHE A 27 11.32 -29.46 -14.18
CA PHE A 27 10.20 -28.55 -13.94
C PHE A 27 10.40 -27.12 -14.48
N GLY A 28 11.62 -26.72 -14.84
CA GLY A 28 11.95 -25.35 -15.23
C GLY A 28 12.18 -25.16 -16.73
N LYS A 29 11.65 -26.06 -17.58
CA LYS A 29 11.87 -25.96 -19.04
C LYS A 29 10.72 -25.39 -19.85
N ASP A 30 9.56 -25.14 -19.25
CA ASP A 30 8.56 -24.25 -19.80
C ASP A 30 7.84 -23.56 -18.63
N GLU A 31 7.57 -22.27 -18.80
CA GLU A 31 6.75 -21.41 -17.92
C GLU A 31 7.43 -20.64 -16.77
N ASP A 32 7.54 -19.33 -17.01
CA ASP A 32 7.13 -18.29 -16.06
C ASP A 32 8.13 -17.59 -15.13
N ILE A 33 9.19 -17.03 -15.73
CA ILE A 33 9.83 -15.81 -15.20
C ILE A 33 8.84 -14.61 -15.21
N ASN A 34 7.75 -14.68 -15.99
CA ASN A 34 6.76 -13.59 -16.12
C ASN A 34 5.62 -13.68 -15.08
N ALA A 35 5.11 -14.87 -14.73
CA ALA A 35 4.10 -15.01 -13.68
C ALA A 35 4.63 -14.77 -12.25
N ALA A 36 5.94 -14.97 -12.01
CA ALA A 36 6.56 -14.62 -10.73
C ALA A 36 6.65 -13.10 -10.51
N LYS A 37 6.84 -12.31 -11.59
CA LYS A 37 6.73 -10.84 -11.50
C LYS A 37 5.32 -10.39 -11.15
N ALA A 38 4.29 -11.03 -11.73
CA ALA A 38 2.90 -10.73 -11.41
C ALA A 38 2.58 -11.02 -9.93
N LYS A 39 2.97 -12.19 -9.40
CA LYS A 39 2.76 -12.51 -7.97
C LYS A 39 3.53 -11.60 -7.01
N VAL A 40 4.73 -11.13 -7.38
CA VAL A 40 5.47 -10.15 -6.58
C VAL A 40 4.83 -8.77 -6.68
N GLN A 41 4.27 -8.38 -7.83
CA GLN A 41 3.55 -7.12 -8.00
C GLN A 41 2.23 -7.12 -7.21
N ASP A 42 1.51 -8.23 -7.21
CA ASP A 42 0.28 -8.40 -6.44
C ASP A 42 0.56 -8.43 -4.93
N MET A 43 1.64 -9.06 -4.49
CA MET A 43 2.09 -8.97 -3.09
C MET A 43 2.57 -7.56 -2.72
N LYS A 44 3.21 -6.83 -3.65
CA LYS A 44 3.62 -5.44 -3.43
C LYS A 44 2.43 -4.49 -3.36
N ASN A 45 1.36 -4.75 -4.11
CA ASN A 45 0.11 -4.01 -4.05
C ASN A 45 -0.71 -4.36 -2.80
N ALA A 46 -0.64 -5.61 -2.33
CA ALA A 46 -1.23 -6.02 -1.05
C ALA A 46 -0.48 -5.44 0.17
N SER A 47 0.85 -5.28 0.08
CA SER A 47 1.67 -4.70 1.17
C SER A 47 1.75 -3.17 1.17
N LYS A 48 1.27 -2.47 0.14
CA LYS A 48 1.34 -1.01 0.04
C LYS A 48 0.05 -0.27 0.42
N GLY A 49 -0.99 -0.98 0.84
CA GLY A 49 -2.33 -0.41 0.88
C GLY A 49 -2.84 -0.25 -0.56
N ILE A 50 -3.90 -0.98 -0.89
CA ILE A 50 -4.46 -0.98 -2.24
C ILE A 50 -4.84 0.46 -2.63
N THR A 51 -4.17 0.99 -3.66
CA THR A 51 -4.57 2.21 -4.35
C THR A 51 -5.43 1.84 -5.56
N THR A 52 -6.75 1.80 -5.39
CA THR A 52 -7.70 1.58 -6.51
C THR A 52 -8.37 2.91 -6.84
N GLY A 53 -7.93 3.57 -7.91
CA GLY A 53 -8.50 4.82 -8.41
C GLY A 53 -7.63 5.45 -9.49
N ALA A 54 -8.20 6.36 -10.29
CA ALA A 54 -7.54 7.02 -11.42
C ALA A 54 -6.18 7.63 -11.03
N LYS A 55 -5.25 7.74 -12.00
CA LYS A 55 -3.97 8.45 -11.85
C LYS A 55 -4.24 9.94 -11.61
N VAL A 56 -4.56 10.30 -10.38
CA VAL A 56 -4.58 11.70 -9.96
C VAL A 56 -3.13 12.11 -9.78
N ASN A 57 -2.64 13.03 -10.62
CA ASN A 57 -1.30 13.57 -10.47
C ASN A 57 -1.19 14.19 -9.08
N ALA A 58 -0.29 13.66 -8.24
CA ALA A 58 -0.13 14.11 -6.85
C ALA A 58 0.18 15.61 -6.70
N LYS A 59 0.64 16.27 -7.76
CA LYS A 59 0.87 17.73 -7.79
C LYS A 59 -0.41 18.57 -7.69
N ASP A 60 -1.57 18.01 -8.01
CA ASP A 60 -2.85 18.72 -7.97
C ASP A 60 -3.74 18.31 -6.79
N VAL A 61 -3.23 17.47 -5.89
CA VAL A 61 -3.99 16.98 -4.74
C VAL A 61 -4.13 18.09 -3.70
N LYS A 62 -5.31 18.70 -3.64
CA LYS A 62 -5.70 19.75 -2.70
C LYS A 62 -6.59 19.23 -1.57
N THR A 63 -7.38 18.18 -1.82
CA THR A 63 -8.37 17.68 -0.86
C THR A 63 -8.21 16.18 -0.64
N ILE A 64 -7.92 15.80 0.61
CA ILE A 64 -7.90 14.41 1.09
C ILE A 64 -9.06 14.21 2.06
N VAL A 65 -9.85 13.16 1.83
CA VAL A 65 -11.00 12.83 2.67
C VAL A 65 -10.77 11.51 3.38
N PHE A 66 -10.90 11.53 4.70
CA PHE A 66 -10.92 10.33 5.52
C PHE A 66 -12.35 9.82 5.66
N ALA A 67 -12.66 8.69 5.02
CA ALA A 67 -13.99 8.12 4.99
C ALA A 67 -14.11 6.93 5.95
N CYS A 68 -15.04 7.00 6.90
CA CYS A 68 -15.45 5.86 7.73
C CYS A 68 -16.98 5.75 7.80
N ASP A 69 -17.53 4.66 8.33
CA ASP A 69 -18.98 4.41 8.33
C ASP A 69 -19.77 5.46 9.14
N ALA A 70 -19.24 5.88 10.29
CA ALA A 70 -19.90 6.82 11.20
C ALA A 70 -19.45 8.29 11.08
N GLY A 71 -18.34 8.57 10.40
CA GLY A 71 -17.81 9.93 10.18
C GLY A 71 -17.22 10.67 11.41
N MET A 72 -17.43 10.20 12.65
CA MET A 72 -17.04 10.95 13.88
C MET A 72 -15.97 10.29 14.78
N GLY A 73 -15.67 9.00 14.61
CA GLY A 73 -14.76 8.28 15.51
C GLY A 73 -13.34 8.17 14.96
N SER A 74 -13.05 7.01 14.36
CA SER A 74 -11.73 6.68 13.83
C SER A 74 -11.28 7.61 12.69
N SER A 75 -12.23 8.23 11.97
CA SER A 75 -11.93 9.19 10.90
C SER A 75 -11.46 10.55 11.39
N ALA A 76 -11.92 11.02 12.55
CA ALA A 76 -11.44 12.27 13.13
C ALA A 76 -9.97 12.12 13.58
N MET A 77 -9.66 11.04 14.29
CA MET A 77 -8.31 10.75 14.75
C MET A 77 -7.34 10.52 13.58
N GLY A 78 -7.72 9.72 12.59
CA GLY A 78 -6.90 9.46 11.39
C GLY A 78 -6.63 10.73 10.58
N ALA A 79 -7.63 11.59 10.42
CA ALA A 79 -7.48 12.87 9.74
C ALA A 79 -6.50 13.80 10.47
N THR A 80 -6.55 13.87 11.81
CA THR A 80 -5.59 14.67 12.60
C THR A 80 -4.16 14.16 12.47
N ILE A 81 -3.96 12.84 12.54
CA ILE A 81 -2.63 12.23 12.38
C ILE A 81 -2.07 12.52 10.99
N LEU A 82 -2.89 12.32 9.94
CA LEU A 82 -2.48 12.57 8.56
C LEU A 82 -2.16 14.05 8.33
N LYS A 83 -3.00 14.95 8.85
CA LYS A 83 -2.77 16.40 8.79
C LYS A 83 -1.44 16.77 9.44
N LYS A 84 -1.14 16.22 10.62
CA LYS A 84 0.13 16.45 11.33
C LYS A 84 1.33 15.98 10.49
N LYS A 85 1.28 14.78 9.92
CA LYS A 85 2.35 14.25 9.06
C LYS A 85 2.55 15.06 7.77
N LEU A 86 1.47 15.53 7.16
CA LEU A 86 1.55 16.41 5.98
C LEU A 86 2.18 17.76 6.31
N THR A 87 1.84 18.36 7.46
CA THR A 87 2.50 19.59 7.93
C THR A 87 3.98 19.37 8.25
N GLU A 88 4.35 18.24 8.87
CA GLU A 88 5.75 17.86 9.12
C GLU A 88 6.54 17.67 7.81
N ALA A 89 5.87 17.17 6.75
CA ALA A 89 6.45 17.04 5.42
C ALA A 89 6.50 18.35 4.61
N GLY A 90 5.97 19.46 5.15
CA GLY A 90 5.92 20.77 4.47
C GLY A 90 4.78 20.94 3.47
N LEU A 91 3.80 20.03 3.44
CA LEU A 91 2.66 20.03 2.52
C LEU A 91 1.43 20.72 3.15
N THR A 92 1.54 22.02 3.42
CA THR A 92 0.46 22.80 4.07
C THR A 92 -0.70 23.17 3.14
N SER A 93 -0.53 23.00 1.83
CA SER A 93 -1.55 23.31 0.81
C SER A 93 -2.66 22.26 0.70
N ILE A 94 -2.53 21.14 1.41
CA ILE A 94 -3.44 20.00 1.32
C ILE A 94 -4.45 20.07 2.47
N ASN A 95 -5.73 20.18 2.13
CA ASN A 95 -6.81 20.14 3.10
C ASN A 95 -7.19 18.69 3.40
N VAL A 96 -7.18 18.33 4.69
CA VAL A 96 -7.60 17.01 5.17
C VAL A 96 -8.90 17.17 5.92
N ILE A 97 -9.95 16.51 5.43
CA ILE A 97 -11.28 16.48 6.06
C ILE A 97 -11.69 15.03 6.35
N HIS A 98 -12.65 14.85 7.25
CA HIS A 98 -13.27 13.55 7.49
C HIS A 98 -14.76 13.60 7.13
N ALA A 99 -15.27 12.51 6.56
CA ALA A 99 -16.65 12.39 6.15
C ALA A 99 -17.14 10.95 6.29
N PRO A 100 -18.46 10.70 6.34
CA PRO A 100 -18.96 9.34 6.25
C PRO A 100 -18.83 8.80 4.82
N VAL A 101 -18.67 7.49 4.65
CA VAL A 101 -18.56 6.85 3.31
C VAL A 101 -19.79 7.07 2.41
N SER A 102 -20.94 7.40 3.00
CA SER A 102 -22.17 7.75 2.27
C SER A 102 -22.20 9.21 1.76
N SER A 103 -21.38 10.10 2.32
CA SER A 103 -21.38 11.54 2.00
C SER A 103 -19.97 12.04 1.72
N ILE A 104 -19.22 11.31 0.89
CA ILE A 104 -17.91 11.75 0.42
C ILE A 104 -18.13 12.87 -0.59
N PRO A 105 -17.51 14.04 -0.41
CA PRO A 105 -17.69 15.15 -1.34
C PRO A 105 -17.01 14.83 -2.68
N ALA A 106 -17.60 15.33 -3.78
CA ALA A 106 -17.18 14.98 -5.14
C ALA A 106 -15.82 15.59 -5.53
N ASP A 107 -15.38 16.62 -4.80
CA ASP A 107 -14.07 17.26 -4.93
C ASP A 107 -12.93 16.46 -4.27
N ALA A 108 -13.25 15.37 -3.58
CA ALA A 108 -12.27 14.48 -2.97
C ALA A 108 -11.40 13.83 -4.05
N GLN A 109 -10.10 14.11 -4.02
CA GLN A 109 -9.13 13.52 -4.95
C GLN A 109 -8.51 12.26 -4.39
N VAL A 110 -8.29 12.23 -3.07
CA VAL A 110 -7.77 11.06 -2.36
C VAL A 110 -8.75 10.73 -1.24
N ILE A 111 -9.15 9.46 -1.17
CA ILE A 111 -10.04 8.96 -0.13
C ILE A 111 -9.28 7.90 0.66
N VAL A 112 -9.10 8.15 1.95
CA VAL A 112 -8.51 7.19 2.88
C VAL A 112 -9.63 6.47 3.61
N THR A 113 -9.70 5.14 3.50
CA THR A 113 -10.74 4.34 4.16
C THR A 113 -10.21 2.97 4.57
N HIS A 114 -10.96 2.27 5.41
CA HIS A 114 -10.59 0.91 5.83
C HIS A 114 -10.86 -0.10 4.72
N THR A 115 -10.06 -1.16 4.65
CA THR A 115 -10.21 -2.26 3.67
C THR A 115 -11.64 -2.83 3.59
N SER A 116 -12.34 -2.93 4.72
CA SER A 116 -13.73 -3.41 4.80
C SER A 116 -14.76 -2.48 4.13
N LEU A 117 -14.44 -1.20 3.97
CA LEU A 117 -15.33 -0.17 3.40
C LEU A 117 -14.94 0.21 1.97
N LYS A 118 -13.97 -0.51 1.36
CA LYS A 118 -13.48 -0.30 0.00
C LYS A 118 -14.61 -0.20 -1.02
N GLU A 119 -15.51 -1.18 -1.02
CA GLU A 119 -16.59 -1.25 -2.01
C GLU A 119 -17.52 -0.04 -1.92
N ARG A 120 -17.80 0.41 -0.70
CA ARG A 120 -18.69 1.54 -0.45
C ARG A 120 -18.04 2.85 -0.89
N ALA A 121 -16.78 3.06 -0.53
CA ALA A 121 -16.04 4.24 -0.93
C ALA A 121 -15.81 4.31 -2.46
N SER A 122 -15.53 3.17 -3.09
CA SER A 122 -15.39 3.08 -4.56
C SER A 122 -16.69 3.37 -5.30
N LYS A 123 -17.85 3.02 -4.73
CA LYS A 123 -19.17 3.36 -5.30
C LYS A 123 -19.48 4.85 -5.14
N SER A 124 -19.13 5.43 -4.00
CA SER A 124 -19.40 6.85 -3.72
C SER A 124 -18.58 7.79 -4.60
N ASN A 125 -17.30 7.47 -4.88
CA ASN A 125 -16.48 8.24 -5.79
C ASN A 125 -15.48 7.34 -6.55
N PRO A 126 -15.84 6.87 -7.76
CA PRO A 126 -15.00 5.98 -8.56
C PRO A 126 -13.79 6.68 -9.21
N ASN A 127 -13.79 8.02 -9.27
CA ASN A 127 -12.74 8.80 -9.93
C ASN A 127 -11.60 9.19 -8.98
N ALA A 128 -11.82 9.10 -7.67
CA ALA A 128 -10.82 9.43 -6.66
C ALA A 128 -9.83 8.29 -6.42
N LYS A 129 -8.61 8.62 -6.00
CA LYS A 129 -7.60 7.66 -5.56
C LYS A 129 -8.02 7.10 -4.20
N LEU A 130 -8.45 5.85 -4.16
CA LEU A 130 -8.83 5.18 -2.92
C LEU A 130 -7.59 4.57 -2.25
N VAL A 131 -7.31 4.92 -1.00
CA VAL A 131 -6.19 4.39 -0.21
C VAL A 131 -6.77 3.57 0.93
N LEU A 132 -6.49 2.28 0.91
CA LEU A 132 -6.98 1.36 1.92
C LEU A 132 -5.99 1.19 3.06
N ILE A 133 -6.48 1.42 4.28
CA ILE A 133 -5.73 1.19 5.52
C ILE A 133 -6.32 0.00 6.28
N THR A 134 -5.48 -0.66 7.06
CA THR A 134 -5.88 -1.73 7.98
C THR A 134 -6.02 -1.26 9.43
N ASN A 135 -5.33 -0.17 9.80
CA ASN A 135 -5.33 0.38 11.15
C ASN A 135 -5.43 1.91 11.11
N PHE A 136 -6.36 2.46 11.88
CA PHE A 136 -6.60 3.91 11.93
C PHE A 136 -5.50 4.68 12.67
N MET A 137 -4.83 4.04 13.64
CA MET A 137 -3.87 4.71 14.53
C MET A 137 -2.43 4.59 14.05
N ALA A 138 -2.05 3.40 13.58
CA ALA A 138 -0.66 3.07 13.23
C ALA A 138 -0.62 2.31 11.89
N ALA A 139 -0.97 3.03 10.82
CA ALA A 139 -0.84 2.57 9.45
C ALA A 139 0.48 3.09 8.85
N PRO A 140 1.48 2.23 8.53
CA PRO A 140 2.64 2.65 7.72
C PRO A 140 2.22 3.22 6.35
N GLU A 141 1.00 2.92 5.90
CA GLU A 141 0.38 3.46 4.70
C GLU A 141 0.26 4.99 4.73
N TYR A 142 0.19 5.63 5.91
CA TYR A 142 0.19 7.09 6.02
C TYR A 142 1.52 7.70 5.58
N ASP A 143 2.64 7.11 5.98
CA ASP A 143 3.97 7.60 5.61
C ASP A 143 4.21 7.43 4.11
N LEU A 144 3.80 6.29 3.56
CA LEU A 144 3.84 6.04 2.12
C LEU A 144 2.98 7.04 1.34
N LEU A 145 1.78 7.37 1.83
CA LEU A 145 0.93 8.38 1.21
C LEU A 145 1.60 9.76 1.21
N VAL A 146 2.17 10.17 2.33
CA VAL A 146 2.86 11.46 2.47
C VAL A 146 4.08 11.51 1.55
N GLU A 147 4.85 10.42 1.45
CA GLU A 147 5.98 10.32 0.52
C GLU A 147 5.54 10.34 -0.95
N GLU A 148 4.45 9.65 -1.32
CA GLU A 148 3.90 9.69 -2.68
C GLU A 148 3.45 11.11 -3.05
N LEU A 149 2.75 11.78 -2.13
CA LEU A 149 2.30 13.17 -2.31
C LEU A 149 3.50 14.12 -2.45
N LYS A 150 4.56 13.91 -1.66
CA LYS A 150 5.81 14.68 -1.75
C LYS A 150 6.58 14.41 -3.04
N ALA A 151 6.58 13.16 -3.51
CA ALA A 151 7.26 12.75 -4.74
C ALA A 151 6.52 13.20 -6.01
N GLY A 152 5.25 13.62 -5.89
CA GLY A 152 4.46 14.10 -7.01
C GLY A 152 4.10 12.99 -8.01
N LYS A 153 3.98 11.73 -7.54
CA LYS A 153 3.62 10.57 -8.35
C LYS A 153 2.17 10.13 -8.22
#